data_AF-A0A856MHP6-F1
#
_entry.id   AF-A0A856MHP6-F1
#
_cell.length_a   1.000
_cell.length_b   1.000
_cell.length_c   1.000
_cell.angle_alpha   90.00
_cell.angle_beta   90.00
_cell.angle_gamma   90.00
#
_symmetry.space_group_name_H-M   'P 1'
#
loop_
_entity.id
_entity.type
_entity.pdbx_description
1 polymer ?
#
loop_
_entity_poly.entity_id
_entity_poly.type
_entity_poly.pdbx_seq_one_letter_code
_entity_poly.pdbx_strand_id
1 'polypeptide(L)'
;MLKLTRRQFGQLVIATATFAGLGYLGKRTVAQTSSIIYGVRVPKAGQLVIQSLDLATKQIQELTSVSIQSGEQLNSISYLGSNKFVLSISPLKSAAKGNNSPRLLTVTVGQSPTSTPISGLANDQNLANVLVTNDGSLVGLTHRSDKTSSTLVNIDANTGAINTINNITLPVSERFDNLAQSKLDNVAESNGIIYTTNLTQQGNTSLVQLDLTKGQVSPGAQLTIDGKVWNSGFSTLASASGDQIYALGAPRYVTPNNLYTINVSTGVMTLIQQWDVVKTTTSASGA
;
A
#
# COMPACT_ATOMS: atom_id res chain seq x y z
N MET A 1 30.74 3.60 85.24
CA MET A 1 31.56 3.14 84.10
C MET A 1 30.61 2.79 82.96
N LEU A 2 30.47 3.69 81.98
CA LEU A 2 29.40 3.68 80.98
C LEU A 2 29.84 2.84 79.75
N LYS A 3 29.18 1.71 79.48
CA LYS A 3 29.45 0.86 78.30
C LYS A 3 28.60 1.35 77.12
N LEU A 4 29.23 1.99 76.13
CA LEU A 4 28.64 2.34 74.84
C LEU A 4 28.73 1.12 73.88
N THR A 5 27.59 0.54 73.52
CA THR A 5 27.50 -0.54 72.53
C THR A 5 27.24 0.06 71.14
N ARG A 6 28.22 -0.06 70.23
CA ARG A 6 28.12 0.39 68.82
C ARG A 6 27.13 -0.50 68.05
N ARG A 7 26.09 0.09 67.47
CA ARG A 7 25.24 -0.55 66.46
C ARG A 7 25.96 -0.51 65.11
N GLN A 8 26.17 -1.67 64.50
CA GLN A 8 26.62 -1.78 63.11
C GLN A 8 25.42 -1.47 62.21
N PHE A 9 25.54 -0.42 61.39
CA PHE A 9 24.60 -0.15 60.30
C PHE A 9 24.85 -1.17 59.19
N GLY A 10 23.88 -2.07 58.98
CA GLY A 10 23.82 -2.90 57.79
C GLY A 10 23.70 -2.01 56.56
N GLN A 11 24.65 -2.14 55.63
CA GLN A 11 24.67 -1.40 54.39
C GLN A 11 23.47 -1.83 53.53
N LEU A 12 22.57 -0.89 53.25
CA LEU A 12 21.54 -1.05 52.25
C LEU A 12 22.21 -0.99 50.87
N VAL A 13 22.49 -2.15 50.28
CA VAL A 13 22.93 -2.22 48.88
C VAL A 13 21.72 -1.92 48.02
N ILE A 14 21.59 -0.67 47.57
CA ILE A 14 20.72 -0.31 46.47
C ILE A 14 21.44 -0.76 45.20
N ALA A 15 21.01 -1.88 44.63
CA ALA A 15 21.41 -2.27 43.29
C ALA A 15 20.79 -1.26 42.31
N THR A 16 21.50 -0.17 42.03
CA THR A 16 21.22 0.66 40.87
C THR A 16 21.58 -0.15 39.63
N ALA A 17 20.57 -0.73 38.98
CA ALA A 17 20.71 -1.20 37.62
C ALA A 17 21.01 0.01 36.74
N THR A 18 22.26 0.16 36.33
CA THR A 18 22.68 1.07 35.26
C THR A 18 22.03 0.58 33.96
N PHE A 19 20.89 1.18 33.60
CA PHE A 19 20.38 1.14 32.23
C PHE A 19 21.34 1.95 31.35
N ALA A 20 22.38 1.30 30.83
CA ALA A 20 22.94 1.65 29.53
C ALA A 20 21.96 1.10 28.48
N GLY A 21 21.50 1.82 27.47
CA GLY A 21 21.78 3.18 27.05
C GLY A 21 20.98 3.43 25.78
N LEU A 22 20.52 4.67 25.67
CA LEU A 22 20.32 5.40 24.41
C LEU A 22 19.18 4.91 23.51
N GLY A 23 17.98 5.39 23.84
CA GLY A 23 16.91 5.55 22.88
C GLY A 23 17.38 6.35 21.67
N TYR A 24 17.32 5.70 20.51
CA TYR A 24 17.44 6.33 19.20
C TYR A 24 16.12 7.03 18.86
N LEU A 25 15.65 7.92 19.73
CA LEU A 25 14.63 8.92 19.40
C LEU A 25 15.35 10.21 19.07
N GLY A 26 16.18 10.13 18.03
CA GLY A 26 16.57 11.34 17.32
C GLY A 26 15.29 12.04 16.93
N LYS A 27 15.13 13.28 17.39
CA LYS A 27 14.16 14.23 16.86
C LYS A 27 14.34 14.27 15.35
N ARG A 28 13.64 13.40 14.63
CA ARG A 28 13.37 13.61 13.22
C ARG A 28 12.45 14.81 13.22
N THR A 29 13.03 15.98 13.03
CA THR A 29 12.30 17.10 12.46
C THR A 29 11.83 16.57 11.10
N VAL A 30 10.64 15.98 11.07
CA VAL A 30 9.99 15.62 9.81
C VAL A 30 9.74 16.96 9.17
N ALA A 31 10.63 17.37 8.26
CA ALA A 31 10.29 18.41 7.32
C ALA A 31 8.96 17.96 6.73
N GLN A 32 7.93 18.79 6.88
CA GLN A 32 6.61 18.52 6.37
C GLN A 32 6.72 18.63 4.85
N THR A 33 7.25 17.59 4.20
CA THR A 33 7.23 17.45 2.75
C THR A 33 5.75 17.40 2.40
N SER A 34 5.28 18.43 1.69
CA SER A 34 3.94 18.48 1.13
C SER A 34 3.71 17.18 0.38
N SER A 35 2.96 16.27 1.00
CA SER A 35 2.71 14.95 0.45
C SER A 35 1.51 15.06 -0.46
N ILE A 36 1.74 14.96 -1.76
CA ILE A 36 0.68 14.88 -2.75
C ILE A 36 0.27 13.42 -2.89
N ILE A 37 -1.03 13.16 -2.72
CA ILE A 37 -1.63 11.88 -3.05
C ILE A 37 -2.38 12.04 -4.35
N TYR A 38 -2.21 11.10 -5.26
CA TYR A 38 -2.97 11.04 -6.50
C TYR A 38 -4.09 10.03 -6.34
N GLY A 39 -5.25 10.33 -6.89
CA GLY A 39 -6.43 9.47 -6.85
C GLY A 39 -7.12 9.41 -8.19
N VAL A 40 -7.88 8.33 -8.42
CA VAL A 40 -8.74 8.19 -9.58
C VAL A 40 -10.18 8.22 -9.15
N ARG A 41 -10.99 9.09 -9.75
CA ARG A 41 -12.46 9.12 -9.60
C ARG A 41 -13.14 8.60 -10.85
N VAL A 42 -14.31 8.01 -10.69
CA VAL A 42 -15.14 7.50 -11.79
C VAL A 42 -16.44 8.31 -11.82
N PRO A 43 -16.46 9.50 -12.46
CA PRO A 43 -17.65 10.34 -12.49
C PRO A 43 -18.83 9.70 -13.24
N LYS A 44 -18.53 8.85 -14.22
CA LYS A 44 -19.49 8.07 -14.99
C LYS A 44 -18.83 6.82 -15.58
N ALA A 45 -19.63 5.85 -15.99
CA ALA A 45 -19.15 4.62 -16.61
C ALA A 45 -18.24 4.93 -17.82
N GLY A 46 -17.08 4.28 -17.87
CA GLY A 46 -16.10 4.45 -18.95
C GLY A 46 -15.21 5.70 -18.85
N GLN A 47 -15.37 6.56 -17.84
CA GLN A 47 -14.51 7.72 -17.64
C GLN A 47 -13.76 7.62 -16.30
N LEU A 48 -12.45 7.82 -16.36
CA LEU A 48 -11.56 7.95 -15.20
C LEU A 48 -11.02 9.37 -15.15
N VAL A 49 -11.04 10.00 -13.97
CA VAL A 49 -10.45 11.31 -13.71
C VAL A 49 -9.33 11.15 -12.72
N ILE A 50 -8.10 11.45 -13.13
CA ILE A 50 -6.94 11.49 -12.24
C ILE A 50 -6.91 12.86 -11.58
N GLN A 51 -6.81 12.89 -10.27
CA GLN A 51 -6.77 14.08 -9.44
C GLN A 51 -5.63 13.99 -8.42
N SER A 52 -5.15 15.13 -7.94
CA SER A 52 -4.26 15.24 -6.79
C SER A 52 -5.02 15.74 -5.57
N LEU A 53 -4.54 15.33 -4.39
CA LEU A 53 -4.88 15.86 -3.09
C LEU A 53 -3.58 16.36 -2.45
N ASP A 54 -3.52 17.65 -2.16
CA ASP A 54 -2.49 18.22 -1.33
C ASP A 54 -2.88 18.03 0.15
N LEU A 55 -2.08 17.24 0.88
CA LEU A 55 -2.38 16.93 2.28
C LEU A 55 -2.23 18.10 3.23
N ALA A 56 -1.47 19.14 2.87
CA ALA A 56 -1.32 20.35 3.69
C ALA A 56 -2.53 21.28 3.55
N THR A 57 -2.95 21.54 2.32
CA THR A 57 -4.04 22.48 2.02
C THR A 57 -5.42 21.81 1.94
N LYS A 58 -5.46 20.48 1.89
CA LYS A 58 -6.66 19.65 1.65
C LYS A 58 -7.34 19.95 0.31
N GLN A 59 -6.65 20.65 -0.59
CA GLN A 59 -7.18 21.01 -1.90
C GLN A 59 -7.07 19.83 -2.85
N ILE A 60 -8.10 19.69 -3.67
CA ILE A 60 -8.22 18.68 -4.70
C ILE A 60 -8.13 19.36 -6.06
N GLN A 61 -7.31 18.82 -6.95
CA GLN A 61 -7.16 19.33 -8.32
C GLN A 61 -7.31 18.19 -9.33
N GLU A 62 -8.17 18.38 -10.33
CA GLU A 62 -8.23 17.46 -11.48
C GLU A 62 -7.03 17.68 -12.40
N LEU A 63 -6.34 16.60 -12.76
CA LEU A 63 -5.11 16.64 -13.57
C LEU A 63 -5.39 16.25 -15.01
N THR A 64 -6.11 15.15 -15.22
CA THR A 64 -6.44 14.64 -16.55
C THR A 64 -7.63 13.67 -16.49
N SER A 65 -8.24 13.43 -17.65
CA SER A 65 -9.29 12.43 -17.83
C SER A 65 -8.87 11.41 -18.88
N VAL A 66 -9.18 10.14 -18.63
CA VAL A 66 -8.97 9.05 -19.59
C VAL A 66 -10.21 8.19 -19.70
N SER A 67 -10.46 7.67 -20.89
CA SER A 67 -11.59 6.77 -21.13
C SER A 67 -11.14 5.32 -21.07
N ILE A 68 -11.98 4.46 -20.51
CA ILE A 68 -11.87 3.00 -20.58
C ILE A 68 -13.09 2.43 -21.29
N GLN A 69 -12.98 1.22 -21.81
CA GLN A 69 -14.05 0.59 -22.57
C GLN A 69 -15.18 0.13 -21.65
N SER A 70 -16.38 0.01 -22.21
CA SER A 70 -17.50 -0.59 -21.50
C SER A 70 -17.17 -2.01 -21.06
N GLY A 71 -17.58 -2.38 -19.84
CA GLY A 71 -17.27 -3.69 -19.27
C GLY A 71 -15.88 -3.80 -18.65
N GLU A 72 -15.10 -2.72 -18.57
CA GLU A 72 -13.80 -2.68 -17.89
C GLU A 72 -13.88 -2.06 -16.49
N GLN A 73 -12.90 -2.40 -15.66
CA GLN A 73 -12.68 -1.83 -14.34
C GLN A 73 -11.21 -1.44 -14.14
N LEU A 74 -11.01 -0.43 -13.29
CA LEU A 74 -9.71 -0.04 -12.79
C LEU A 74 -9.34 -0.89 -11.56
N ASN A 75 -8.22 -1.60 -11.65
CA ASN A 75 -7.73 -2.41 -10.54
C ASN A 75 -6.76 -1.62 -9.64
N SER A 76 -5.86 -0.83 -10.24
CA SER A 76 -4.90 0.01 -9.51
C SER A 76 -4.39 1.19 -10.33
N ILE A 77 -3.80 2.17 -9.64
CA ILE A 77 -3.01 3.27 -10.20
C ILE A 77 -1.65 3.30 -9.49
N SER A 78 -0.59 3.56 -10.24
CA SER A 78 0.76 3.78 -9.73
C SER A 78 1.40 4.99 -10.40
N TYR A 79 2.17 5.77 -9.65
CA TYR A 79 2.89 6.94 -10.15
C TYR A 79 4.30 6.56 -10.60
N LEU A 80 4.68 6.95 -11.81
CA LEU A 80 5.99 6.63 -12.42
C LEU A 80 6.97 7.82 -12.40
N GLY A 81 6.55 9.00 -11.90
CA GLY A 81 7.34 10.24 -12.00
C GLY A 81 6.80 11.18 -13.08
N SER A 82 7.17 12.47 -13.00
CA SER A 82 6.92 13.46 -14.05
C SER A 82 5.47 13.51 -14.59
N ASN A 83 4.47 13.47 -13.70
CA ASN A 83 3.04 13.43 -14.06
C ASN A 83 2.64 12.25 -14.97
N LYS A 84 3.38 11.14 -14.88
CA LYS A 84 3.12 9.89 -15.58
C LYS A 84 2.60 8.83 -14.60
N PHE A 85 1.56 8.13 -15.02
CA PHE A 85 0.86 7.12 -14.25
C PHE A 85 0.74 5.82 -15.05
N VAL A 86 0.74 4.70 -14.33
CA VAL A 86 0.40 3.39 -14.87
C VAL A 86 -0.89 2.93 -14.19
N LEU A 87 -1.91 2.66 -14.99
CA LEU A 87 -3.20 2.15 -14.53
C LEU A 87 -3.32 0.70 -14.98
N SER A 88 -3.71 -0.20 -14.09
CA SER A 88 -4.07 -1.57 -14.49
C SER A 88 -5.57 -1.69 -14.70
N ILE A 89 -5.96 -2.09 -15.91
CA ILE A 89 -7.34 -2.21 -16.35
C ILE A 89 -7.63 -3.68 -16.65
N SER A 90 -8.81 -4.16 -16.27
CA SER A 90 -9.26 -5.52 -16.60
C SER A 90 -10.74 -5.55 -16.92
N PRO A 91 -11.23 -6.55 -17.65
CA PRO A 91 -12.67 -6.77 -17.80
C PRO A 91 -13.33 -7.07 -16.44
N LEU A 92 -14.57 -6.63 -16.25
CA LEU A 92 -15.42 -6.90 -15.07
C LEU A 92 -15.74 -8.40 -14.91
N LYS A 93 -15.74 -9.16 -16.01
CA LYS A 93 -15.92 -10.61 -16.03
C LYS A 93 -14.67 -11.24 -16.61
N SER A 94 -14.12 -12.25 -15.92
CA SER A 94 -13.00 -13.07 -16.40
C SER A 94 -13.28 -13.55 -17.83
N ALA A 95 -12.26 -13.56 -18.67
CA ALA A 95 -12.28 -13.55 -20.14
C ALA A 95 -12.95 -14.76 -20.86
N ALA A 96 -13.92 -15.44 -20.26
CA ALA A 96 -14.62 -16.54 -20.91
C ALA A 96 -15.56 -16.09 -22.05
N LYS A 97 -15.98 -14.81 -22.12
CA LYS A 97 -16.93 -14.30 -23.15
C LYS A 97 -16.78 -12.80 -23.52
N GLY A 98 -15.70 -12.12 -23.15
CA GLY A 98 -15.52 -10.68 -23.39
C GLY A 98 -14.43 -10.37 -24.42
N ASN A 99 -14.59 -9.31 -25.21
CA ASN A 99 -13.60 -8.85 -26.20
C ASN A 99 -12.39 -8.10 -25.59
N ASN A 100 -12.35 -7.91 -24.26
CA ASN A 100 -11.37 -7.04 -23.61
C ASN A 100 -10.40 -7.88 -22.75
N SER A 101 -9.10 -7.77 -23.04
CA SER A 101 -8.04 -8.39 -22.25
C SER A 101 -7.50 -7.43 -21.19
N PRO A 102 -7.00 -7.93 -20.04
CA PRO A 102 -6.25 -7.12 -19.08
C PRO A 102 -5.12 -6.35 -19.76
N ARG A 103 -4.90 -5.10 -19.34
CA ARG A 103 -3.87 -4.22 -19.92
C ARG A 103 -3.36 -3.20 -18.92
N LEU A 104 -2.16 -2.69 -19.19
CA LEU A 104 -1.64 -1.47 -18.60
C LEU A 104 -2.04 -0.29 -19.49
N LEU A 105 -2.57 0.77 -18.88
CA LEU A 105 -2.80 2.05 -19.52
C LEU A 105 -1.80 3.04 -18.93
N THR A 106 -0.85 3.50 -19.74
CA THR A 106 0.11 4.53 -19.34
C THR A 106 -0.44 5.89 -19.69
N VAL A 107 -0.53 6.77 -18.69
CA VAL A 107 -1.14 8.09 -18.81
C VAL A 107 -0.13 9.15 -18.42
N THR A 108 0.22 10.02 -19.35
CA THR A 108 1.01 11.23 -19.06
C THR A 108 0.07 12.43 -19.16
N VAL A 109 0.05 13.30 -18.13
CA VAL A 109 -0.79 14.50 -18.15
C VAL A 109 -0.48 15.34 -19.40
N GLY A 110 -1.53 15.71 -20.15
CA GLY A 110 -1.41 16.46 -21.40
C GLY A 110 -1.08 15.64 -22.65
N GLN A 111 -1.00 14.31 -22.55
CA GLN A 111 -0.73 13.43 -23.69
C GLN A 111 -1.80 12.34 -23.83
N SER A 112 -1.92 11.79 -25.05
CA SER A 112 -2.77 10.62 -25.30
C SER A 112 -2.23 9.39 -24.55
N PRO A 113 -3.09 8.60 -23.90
CA PRO A 113 -2.64 7.43 -23.16
C PRO A 113 -2.20 6.31 -24.10
N THR A 114 -1.23 5.50 -23.67
CA THR A 114 -0.77 4.31 -24.40
C THR A 114 -1.22 3.05 -23.68
N SER A 115 -1.51 1.99 -24.45
CA SER A 115 -2.08 0.74 -23.97
C SER A 115 -1.14 -0.42 -24.25
N THR A 116 -0.75 -1.15 -23.20
CA THR A 116 0.08 -2.36 -23.29
C THR A 116 -0.75 -3.56 -22.81
N PRO A 117 -1.09 -4.53 -23.67
CA PRO A 117 -1.84 -5.71 -23.25
C PRO A 117 -1.01 -6.54 -22.27
N ILE A 118 -1.65 -7.10 -21.24
CA ILE A 118 -1.02 -8.04 -20.32
C ILE A 118 -1.08 -9.44 -20.91
N SER A 119 0.02 -10.18 -20.81
CA SER A 119 0.12 -11.59 -21.22
C SER A 119 0.74 -12.44 -20.11
N GLY A 120 0.51 -13.76 -20.15
CA GLY A 120 1.05 -14.70 -19.17
C GLY A 120 0.16 -14.98 -17.95
N LEU A 121 -1.04 -14.37 -17.86
CA LEU A 121 -2.05 -14.79 -16.89
C LEU A 121 -2.66 -16.14 -17.29
N ALA A 122 -2.84 -17.04 -16.33
CA ALA A 122 -3.66 -18.22 -16.53
C ALA A 122 -5.14 -17.82 -16.72
N ASN A 123 -5.93 -18.69 -17.38
CA ASN A 123 -7.34 -18.41 -17.69
C ASN A 123 -8.22 -18.15 -16.46
N ASP A 124 -7.83 -18.67 -15.30
CA ASP A 124 -8.51 -18.49 -14.03
C ASP A 124 -7.86 -17.41 -13.15
N GLN A 125 -6.86 -16.69 -13.64
CA GLN A 125 -6.20 -15.61 -12.91
C GLN A 125 -6.66 -14.23 -13.38
N ASN A 126 -6.65 -13.28 -12.44
CA ASN A 126 -6.87 -11.87 -12.72
C ASN A 126 -5.76 -11.04 -12.06
N LEU A 127 -5.40 -9.92 -12.69
CA LEU A 127 -4.44 -8.96 -12.13
C LEU A 127 -5.16 -8.03 -11.14
N ALA A 128 -4.95 -8.23 -9.85
CA ALA A 128 -5.66 -7.51 -8.79
C ALA A 128 -5.05 -6.14 -8.46
N ASN A 129 -3.72 -6.03 -8.51
CA ASN A 129 -3.00 -4.80 -8.20
C ASN A 129 -1.69 -4.72 -8.98
N VAL A 130 -1.24 -3.51 -9.29
CA VAL A 130 0.08 -3.23 -9.88
C VAL A 130 0.70 -2.06 -9.14
N LEU A 131 1.92 -2.29 -8.67
CA LEU A 131 2.78 -1.34 -8.00
C LEU A 131 3.94 -0.97 -8.92
N VAL A 132 4.18 0.32 -9.14
CA VAL A 132 5.48 0.82 -9.59
C VAL A 132 6.39 0.87 -8.37
N THR A 133 7.50 0.14 -8.41
CA THR A 133 8.50 0.14 -7.35
C THR A 133 9.43 1.35 -7.46
N ASN A 134 10.21 1.61 -6.42
CA ASN A 134 11.12 2.74 -6.28
C ASN A 134 12.20 2.76 -7.39
N ASP A 135 12.53 1.60 -7.96
CA ASP A 135 13.44 1.46 -9.11
C ASP A 135 12.74 1.60 -10.47
N GLY A 136 11.43 1.86 -10.48
CA GLY A 136 10.60 2.03 -11.68
C GLY A 136 10.11 0.72 -12.31
N SER A 137 10.47 -0.45 -11.76
CA SER A 137 9.92 -1.72 -12.22
C SER A 137 8.46 -1.91 -11.78
N LEU A 138 7.78 -2.92 -12.32
CA LEU A 138 6.38 -3.21 -12.01
C LEU A 138 6.24 -4.55 -11.31
N VAL A 139 5.64 -4.51 -10.12
CA VAL A 139 5.22 -5.70 -9.37
C VAL A 139 3.70 -5.79 -9.38
N GLY A 140 3.18 -6.93 -9.80
CA GLY A 140 1.76 -7.25 -9.81
C GLY A 140 1.38 -8.21 -8.69
N LEU A 141 0.14 -8.09 -8.22
CA LEU A 141 -0.54 -9.11 -7.43
C LEU A 141 -1.61 -9.75 -8.32
N THR A 142 -1.54 -11.06 -8.51
CA THR A 142 -2.55 -11.83 -9.24
C THR A 142 -3.34 -12.70 -8.28
N HIS A 143 -4.65 -12.85 -8.54
CA HIS A 143 -5.51 -13.76 -7.81
C HIS A 143 -6.08 -14.80 -8.76
N ARG A 144 -6.30 -16.01 -8.24
CA ARG A 144 -7.26 -16.92 -8.86
C ARG A 144 -8.68 -16.34 -8.76
N SER A 145 -9.55 -16.74 -9.67
CA SER A 145 -10.91 -16.21 -9.79
C SER A 145 -11.79 -16.54 -8.57
N ASP A 146 -11.47 -17.63 -7.88
CA ASP A 146 -12.07 -18.04 -6.60
C ASP A 146 -11.47 -17.29 -5.39
N LYS A 147 -10.44 -16.47 -5.61
CA LYS A 147 -9.69 -15.69 -4.61
C LYS A 147 -9.02 -16.55 -3.53
N THR A 148 -8.75 -17.82 -3.81
CA THR A 148 -8.14 -18.76 -2.86
C THR A 148 -6.61 -18.70 -2.83
N SER A 149 -5.99 -18.09 -3.84
CA SER A 149 -4.54 -17.90 -3.84
C SER A 149 -4.16 -16.59 -4.49
N SER A 150 -3.13 -15.97 -3.91
CA SER A 150 -2.51 -14.77 -4.44
C SER A 150 -1.06 -15.06 -4.84
N THR A 151 -0.58 -14.43 -5.89
CA THR A 151 0.80 -14.59 -6.35
C THR A 151 1.39 -13.24 -6.74
N LEU A 152 2.64 -13.02 -6.36
CA LEU A 152 3.39 -11.87 -6.81
C LEU A 152 4.06 -12.16 -8.15
N VAL A 153 4.05 -11.17 -9.03
CA VAL A 153 4.62 -11.28 -10.37
C VAL A 153 5.38 -10.02 -10.74
N ASN A 154 6.39 -10.15 -11.58
CA ASN A 154 6.99 -9.04 -12.31
C ASN A 154 6.23 -8.83 -13.60
N ILE A 155 6.07 -7.57 -13.99
CA ILE A 155 5.44 -7.19 -15.26
C ILE A 155 6.43 -6.38 -16.06
N ASP A 156 6.75 -6.81 -17.27
CA ASP A 156 7.53 -5.98 -18.18
C ASP A 156 6.65 -4.80 -18.66
N ALA A 157 7.08 -3.56 -18.38
CA ALA A 157 6.27 -2.38 -18.65
C ALA A 157 6.05 -2.11 -20.16
N ASN A 158 6.93 -2.61 -21.02
CA ASN A 158 6.89 -2.35 -22.47
C ASN A 158 6.04 -3.39 -23.21
N THR A 159 6.13 -4.65 -22.78
CA THR A 159 5.50 -5.79 -23.45
C THR A 159 4.27 -6.32 -22.70
N GLY A 160 4.13 -6.00 -21.42
CA GLY A 160 3.08 -6.51 -20.55
C GLY A 160 3.23 -7.99 -20.19
N ALA A 161 4.37 -8.60 -20.49
CA ALA A 161 4.65 -9.99 -20.15
C ALA A 161 4.81 -10.18 -18.64
N ILE A 162 4.14 -11.20 -18.11
CA ILE A 162 4.18 -11.57 -16.69
C ILE A 162 5.22 -12.67 -16.45
N ASN A 163 6.05 -12.48 -15.43
CA ASN A 163 6.96 -13.49 -14.90
C ASN A 163 6.71 -13.67 -13.40
N THR A 164 6.57 -14.92 -12.93
CA THR A 164 6.32 -15.17 -11.51
C THR A 164 7.52 -14.79 -10.64
N ILE A 165 7.25 -14.13 -9.51
CA ILE A 165 8.23 -13.89 -8.46
C ILE A 165 8.23 -15.11 -7.53
N ASN A 166 9.19 -16.02 -7.75
CA ASN A 166 9.21 -17.32 -7.05
C ASN A 166 9.89 -17.28 -5.68
N ASN A 167 10.49 -16.15 -5.28
CA ASN A 167 11.22 -16.04 -4.02
C ASN A 167 10.30 -15.83 -2.81
N ILE A 168 9.00 -15.58 -3.00
CA ILE A 168 8.05 -15.40 -1.90
C ILE A 168 6.76 -16.17 -2.20
N THR A 169 6.28 -16.91 -1.20
CA THR A 169 5.01 -17.66 -1.28
C THR A 169 4.00 -17.03 -0.34
N LEU A 170 2.87 -16.57 -0.89
CA LEU A 170 1.77 -16.01 -0.09
C LEU A 170 0.89 -17.15 0.46
N PRO A 171 0.47 -17.09 1.74
CA PRO A 171 -0.46 -18.06 2.31
C PRO A 171 -1.77 -18.17 1.53
N VAL A 172 -2.25 -19.41 1.30
CA VAL A 172 -3.48 -19.70 0.56
C VAL A 172 -4.77 -19.56 1.40
N SER A 173 -4.65 -19.40 2.71
CA SER A 173 -5.80 -19.23 3.60
C SER A 173 -6.27 -17.77 3.72
N GLU A 174 -5.57 -16.84 3.07
CA GLU A 174 -5.73 -15.41 3.24
C GLU A 174 -5.88 -14.71 1.90
N ARG A 175 -6.70 -13.66 1.88
CA ARG A 175 -6.84 -12.82 0.69
C ARG A 175 -5.94 -11.60 0.81
N PHE A 176 -4.93 -11.51 -0.03
CA PHE A 176 -4.15 -10.30 -0.24
C PHE A 176 -4.86 -9.42 -1.26
N ASP A 177 -4.67 -8.10 -1.29
CA ASP A 177 -5.43 -7.24 -2.23
C ASP A 177 -4.64 -6.06 -2.83
N ASN A 178 -3.75 -5.45 -2.05
CA ASN A 178 -3.12 -4.17 -2.39
C ASN A 178 -1.61 -4.25 -2.19
N LEU A 179 -0.86 -3.37 -2.86
CA LEU A 179 0.59 -3.30 -2.71
C LEU A 179 1.02 -1.83 -2.51
N ALA A 180 1.95 -1.60 -1.59
CA ALA A 180 2.63 -0.32 -1.42
C ALA A 180 4.07 -0.58 -0.96
N GLN A 181 5.07 -0.01 -1.62
CA GLN A 181 6.46 -0.22 -1.22
C GLN A 181 6.88 0.71 -0.08
N SER A 182 7.71 0.22 0.83
CA SER A 182 8.43 1.06 1.78
C SER A 182 9.27 2.12 1.05
N LYS A 183 9.28 3.33 1.60
CA LYS A 183 10.00 4.53 1.15
C LYS A 183 10.80 5.13 2.30
N LEU A 184 11.49 4.29 3.08
CA LEU A 184 12.48 4.76 4.03
C LEU A 184 13.66 5.38 3.28
N ASP A 185 13.83 6.69 3.48
CA ASP A 185 14.90 7.44 2.83
C ASP A 185 16.27 6.85 3.21
N ASN A 186 17.11 6.62 2.20
CA ASN A 186 18.48 6.14 2.33
C ASN A 186 18.65 4.75 2.97
N VAL A 187 17.62 3.89 2.93
CA VAL A 187 17.71 2.51 3.40
C VAL A 187 17.56 1.58 2.20
N ALA A 188 18.67 1.12 1.61
CA ALA A 188 18.62 0.26 0.42
C ALA A 188 17.76 -1.01 0.61
N GLU A 189 17.75 -1.54 1.83
CA GLU A 189 16.96 -2.71 2.22
C GLU A 189 15.44 -2.46 2.13
N SER A 190 14.99 -1.21 2.22
CA SER A 190 13.58 -0.84 2.12
C SER A 190 13.00 -1.07 0.73
N ASN A 191 13.85 -1.11 -0.30
CA ASN A 191 13.43 -1.45 -1.67
C ASN A 191 12.94 -2.91 -1.78
N GLY A 192 13.33 -3.77 -0.84
CA GLY A 192 12.80 -5.13 -0.76
C GLY A 192 11.45 -5.23 -0.07
N ILE A 193 10.99 -4.17 0.59
CA ILE A 193 9.86 -4.24 1.52
C ILE A 193 8.58 -3.71 0.86
N ILE A 194 7.59 -4.58 0.75
CA ILE A 194 6.24 -4.25 0.28
C ILE A 194 5.24 -4.47 1.39
N TYR A 195 4.39 -3.49 1.63
CA TYR A 195 3.20 -3.61 2.44
C TYR A 195 2.02 -4.06 1.59
N THR A 196 1.24 -4.96 2.16
CA THR A 196 -0.04 -5.43 1.64
C THR A 196 -1.04 -5.53 2.78
N THR A 197 -2.31 -5.71 2.47
CA THR A 197 -3.29 -6.12 3.49
C THR A 197 -3.72 -7.54 3.22
N ASN A 198 -3.88 -8.33 4.28
CA ASN A 198 -4.60 -9.59 4.22
C ASN A 198 -5.99 -9.42 4.84
N LEU A 199 -6.95 -10.20 4.34
CA LEU A 199 -8.26 -10.38 4.94
C LEU A 199 -8.38 -11.84 5.38
N THR A 200 -8.58 -12.06 6.68
CA THR A 200 -8.78 -13.41 7.22
C THR A 200 -10.19 -13.92 6.90
N GLN A 201 -10.43 -15.22 7.11
CA GLN A 201 -11.76 -15.81 6.95
C GLN A 201 -12.82 -15.19 7.87
N GLN A 202 -12.42 -14.67 9.03
CA GLN A 202 -13.30 -13.94 9.96
C GLN A 202 -13.59 -12.51 9.51
N GLY A 203 -12.98 -12.07 8.40
CA GLY A 203 -13.14 -10.74 7.84
C GLY A 203 -12.29 -9.67 8.51
N ASN A 204 -11.31 -10.04 9.35
CA ASN A 204 -10.39 -9.09 9.97
C ASN A 204 -9.29 -8.72 8.98
N THR A 205 -8.93 -7.43 8.94
CA THR A 205 -7.87 -6.95 8.05
C THR A 205 -6.62 -6.61 8.86
N SER A 206 -5.46 -7.09 8.40
CA SER A 206 -4.17 -6.71 8.97
C SER A 206 -3.26 -6.13 7.88
N LEU A 207 -2.33 -5.27 8.29
CA LEU A 207 -1.20 -4.89 7.45
C LEU A 207 -0.19 -6.04 7.50
N VAL A 208 0.35 -6.43 6.36
CA VAL A 208 1.36 -7.51 6.25
C VAL A 208 2.56 -6.96 5.51
N GLN A 209 3.75 -7.36 5.95
CA GLN A 209 5.00 -6.98 5.31
C GLN A 209 5.56 -8.15 4.51
N LEU A 210 5.88 -7.89 3.25
CA LEU A 210 6.54 -8.80 2.34
C LEU A 210 7.98 -8.33 2.18
N ASP A 211 8.93 -9.16 2.59
CA ASP A 211 10.36 -8.94 2.36
C ASP A 211 10.77 -9.77 1.15
N LEU A 212 10.82 -9.13 -0.03
CA LEU A 212 11.19 -9.78 -1.28
C LEU A 212 12.66 -10.21 -1.30
N THR A 213 13.53 -9.58 -0.51
CA THR A 213 14.96 -9.96 -0.47
C THR A 213 15.16 -11.26 0.31
N LYS A 214 14.39 -11.44 1.38
CA LYS A 214 14.44 -12.64 2.24
C LYS A 214 13.42 -13.70 1.85
N GLY A 215 12.49 -13.38 0.94
CA GLY A 215 11.40 -14.28 0.60
C GLY A 215 10.40 -14.50 1.74
N GLN A 216 10.27 -13.52 2.63
CA GLN A 216 9.56 -13.69 3.90
C GLN A 216 8.25 -12.90 3.92
N VAL A 217 7.19 -13.55 4.42
CA VAL A 217 5.94 -12.90 4.79
C VAL A 217 5.95 -12.69 6.31
N SER A 218 5.96 -11.44 6.75
CA SER A 218 5.89 -11.10 8.17
C SER A 218 4.50 -10.58 8.51
N PRO A 219 3.78 -11.22 9.45
CA PRO A 219 2.50 -10.69 9.90
C PRO A 219 2.73 -9.30 10.51
N GLY A 220 1.91 -8.34 10.14
CA GLY A 220 1.92 -7.01 10.77
C GLY A 220 0.71 -6.81 11.65
N ALA A 221 0.46 -5.54 11.99
CA ALA A 221 -0.58 -5.19 12.96
C ALA A 221 -2.00 -5.35 12.39
N GLN A 222 -2.91 -5.80 13.25
CA GLN A 222 -4.35 -5.76 12.97
C GLN A 222 -4.80 -4.31 12.83
N LEU A 223 -5.53 -4.01 11.77
CA LEU A 223 -5.98 -2.66 11.49
C LEU A 223 -7.17 -2.29 12.35
N THR A 224 -7.12 -1.10 12.96
CA THR A 224 -8.17 -0.60 13.84
C THR A 224 -8.49 0.86 13.55
N ILE A 225 -9.74 1.25 13.78
CA ILE A 225 -10.17 2.65 13.78
C ILE A 225 -11.04 2.89 15.02
N ASP A 226 -10.73 3.95 15.76
CA ASP A 226 -11.41 4.29 17.02
C ASP A 226 -11.49 3.10 18.00
N GLY A 227 -10.42 2.30 18.07
CA GLY A 227 -10.31 1.11 18.90
C GLY A 227 -11.11 -0.11 18.42
N LYS A 228 -11.77 -0.03 17.26
CA LYS A 228 -12.53 -1.15 16.66
C LYS A 228 -11.74 -1.79 15.54
N VAL A 229 -11.80 -3.12 15.45
CA VAL A 229 -11.18 -3.89 14.36
C VAL A 229 -11.80 -3.49 13.03
N TRP A 230 -10.94 -3.18 12.06
CA TRP A 230 -11.35 -2.96 10.69
C TRP A 230 -11.67 -4.30 10.02
N ASN A 231 -12.92 -4.44 9.58
CA ASN A 231 -13.45 -5.69 9.03
C ASN A 231 -13.87 -5.56 7.54
N SER A 232 -13.13 -4.74 6.79
CA SER A 232 -13.38 -4.45 5.39
C SER A 232 -12.07 -4.51 4.59
N GLY A 233 -12.17 -4.71 3.26
CA GLY A 233 -11.00 -4.56 2.39
C GLY A 233 -10.65 -3.09 2.19
N PHE A 234 -9.45 -2.82 1.68
CA PHE A 234 -9.09 -1.50 1.16
C PHE A 234 -9.16 -1.48 -0.35
N SER A 235 -9.52 -0.30 -0.87
CA SER A 235 -9.44 -0.05 -2.30
C SER A 235 -7.98 0.07 -2.75
N THR A 236 -7.11 0.69 -1.96
CA THR A 236 -5.66 0.81 -2.21
C THR A 236 -4.85 1.09 -0.94
N LEU A 237 -3.58 0.69 -0.94
CA LEU A 237 -2.55 1.22 -0.05
C LEU A 237 -1.60 2.10 -0.87
N ALA A 238 -1.09 3.17 -0.28
CA ALA A 238 -0.05 4.00 -0.88
C ALA A 238 0.98 4.39 0.19
N SER A 239 2.25 4.45 -0.18
CA SER A 239 3.34 4.77 0.75
C SER A 239 4.02 6.08 0.37
N ALA A 240 4.31 6.96 1.32
CA ALA A 240 5.09 8.17 1.13
C ALA A 240 6.41 8.13 1.90
N SER A 241 7.25 9.15 1.70
CA SER A 241 8.56 9.29 2.35
C SER A 241 8.47 9.08 3.87
N GLY A 242 9.47 8.41 4.42
CA GLY A 242 9.53 8.11 5.86
C GLY A 242 8.59 6.97 6.29
N ASP A 243 8.17 6.11 5.35
CA ASP A 243 7.26 4.97 5.58
C ASP A 243 5.88 5.33 6.10
N GLN A 244 5.40 6.52 5.73
CA GLN A 244 4.01 6.86 5.97
C GLN A 244 3.12 6.07 5.00
N ILE A 245 2.34 5.13 5.54
CA ILE A 245 1.34 4.38 4.77
C ILE A 245 -0.01 5.08 4.85
N TYR A 246 -0.65 5.20 3.70
CA TYR A 246 -2.01 5.67 3.50
C TYR A 246 -2.87 4.52 3.02
N ALA A 247 -4.12 4.50 3.46
CA ALA A 247 -5.11 3.54 3.00
C ALA A 247 -6.37 4.24 2.55
N LEU A 248 -6.87 3.85 1.38
CA LEU A 248 -8.14 4.31 0.83
C LEU A 248 -9.17 3.20 1.00
N GLY A 249 -10.24 3.46 1.74
CA GLY A 249 -11.33 2.51 1.92
C GLY A 249 -12.46 3.07 2.76
N ALA A 250 -13.47 2.26 2.99
CA ALA A 250 -14.58 2.60 3.87
C ALA A 250 -15.03 1.36 4.65
N PRO A 251 -15.64 1.56 5.84
CA PRO A 251 -16.40 0.50 6.48
C PRO A 251 -17.46 -0.04 5.51
N ARG A 252 -17.90 -1.26 5.75
CA ARG A 252 -18.91 -1.89 4.91
C ARG A 252 -20.16 -1.00 4.81
N TYR A 253 -20.66 -0.80 3.60
CA TYR A 253 -21.83 0.04 3.26
C TYR A 253 -21.67 1.55 3.47
N VAL A 254 -20.46 2.02 3.76
CA VAL A 254 -20.17 3.45 3.82
C VAL A 254 -19.60 3.89 2.48
N THR A 255 -20.17 4.94 1.91
CA THR A 255 -19.66 5.63 0.73
C THR A 255 -19.63 7.14 0.99
N PRO A 256 -18.71 7.88 0.36
CA PRO A 256 -17.60 7.43 -0.49
C PRO A 256 -16.47 6.79 0.35
N ASN A 257 -15.36 6.45 -0.32
CA ASN A 257 -14.14 6.07 0.38
C ASN A 257 -13.58 7.22 1.22
N ASN A 258 -12.86 6.85 2.27
CA ASN A 258 -12.09 7.74 3.12
C ASN A 258 -10.61 7.42 3.00
N LEU A 259 -9.79 8.44 3.19
CA LEU A 259 -8.34 8.33 3.26
C LEU A 259 -7.90 8.32 4.72
N TYR A 260 -7.08 7.33 5.08
CA TYR A 260 -6.52 7.14 6.41
C TYR A 260 -5.00 7.13 6.36
N THR A 261 -4.33 7.60 7.42
CA THR A 261 -2.95 7.19 7.74
C THR A 261 -3.00 5.89 8.53
N ILE A 262 -2.00 5.03 8.33
CA ILE A 262 -1.77 3.83 9.15
C ILE A 262 -0.49 4.03 9.96
N ASN A 263 -0.57 3.79 11.27
CA ASN A 263 0.61 3.55 12.08
C ASN A 263 1.04 2.09 11.90
N VAL A 264 2.16 1.84 11.21
CA VAL A 264 2.59 0.50 10.80
C VAL A 264 2.84 -0.45 11.99
N SER A 265 3.33 0.07 13.13
CA SER A 265 3.65 -0.77 14.29
C SER A 265 2.44 -1.16 15.11
N THR A 266 1.39 -0.34 15.14
CA THR A 266 0.19 -0.55 15.97
C THR A 266 -1.06 -0.93 15.17
N GLY A 267 -1.07 -0.68 13.86
CA GLY A 267 -2.24 -0.86 12.99
C GLY A 267 -3.35 0.17 13.23
N VAL A 268 -3.14 1.15 14.10
CA VAL A 268 -4.11 2.22 14.35
C VAL A 268 -4.20 3.11 13.12
N MET A 269 -5.43 3.32 12.66
CA MET A 269 -5.75 4.18 11.54
C MET A 269 -6.31 5.50 12.02
N THR A 270 -5.89 6.59 11.39
CA THR A 270 -6.42 7.94 11.64
C THR A 270 -7.03 8.49 10.37
N LEU A 271 -8.28 8.96 10.45
CA LEU A 271 -8.95 9.59 9.31
C LEU A 271 -8.23 10.89 8.95
N ILE A 272 -7.90 11.04 7.66
CA ILE A 272 -7.34 12.27 7.11
C ILE A 272 -8.44 13.11 6.49
N GLN A 273 -9.20 12.50 5.57
CA GLN A 273 -10.18 13.19 4.76
C GLN A 273 -11.11 12.19 4.06
N GLN A 274 -12.37 12.57 3.89
CA GLN A 274 -13.29 11.91 2.96
C GLN A 274 -12.95 12.31 1.52
N TRP A 275 -12.76 11.33 0.64
CA TRP A 275 -12.31 11.60 -0.73
C TRP A 275 -12.94 10.62 -1.71
N ASP A 276 -13.78 11.15 -2.61
CA ASP A 276 -14.51 10.37 -3.62
C ASP A 276 -13.61 9.92 -4.78
N VAL A 277 -12.71 8.99 -4.46
CA VAL A 277 -11.84 8.28 -5.39
C VAL A 277 -11.96 6.78 -5.16
N VAL A 278 -11.68 6.00 -6.21
CA VAL A 278 -11.73 4.54 -6.20
C VAL A 278 -10.36 3.90 -6.02
N LYS A 279 -9.27 4.60 -6.34
CA LYS A 279 -7.88 4.14 -6.19
C LYS A 279 -6.97 5.32 -5.90
N THR A 280 -5.88 5.09 -5.16
CA THR A 280 -4.88 6.13 -4.84
C THR A 280 -3.47 5.64 -5.02
N THR A 281 -2.54 6.57 -5.25
CA THR A 281 -1.09 6.35 -5.22
C THR A 281 -0.42 7.62 -4.70
N THR A 282 0.88 7.58 -4.47
CA THR A 282 1.68 8.71 -3.98
C THR A 282 2.84 8.93 -4.92
N SER A 283 3.40 10.13 -4.92
CA SER A 283 4.66 10.35 -5.60
C SER A 283 5.74 9.42 -5.05
N ALA A 284 6.59 8.86 -5.91
CA ALA A 284 7.85 8.26 -5.47
C ALA A 284 8.68 9.35 -4.77
N SER A 285 9.31 9.02 -3.64
CA SER A 285 10.24 9.91 -2.97
C SER A 285 11.47 10.06 -3.88
N GLY A 286 11.74 11.28 -4.35
CA GLY A 286 12.96 11.60 -5.11
C GLY A 286 12.77 11.55 -6.62
N ALA A 287 12.20 12.62 -7.19
CA ALA A 287 12.54 13.12 -8.51
C ALA A 287 12.66 14.64 -8.42
#